data_AF-R7J339-F1
#
_entry.id   AF-R7J339-F1
#
_cell.length_a   1.000
_cell.length_b   1.000
_cell.length_c   1.000
_cell.angle_alpha   90.00
_cell.angle_beta   90.00
_cell.angle_gamma   90.00
#
_symmetry.space_group_name_H-M   'P 1'
#
loop_
_entity.id
_entity.type
_entity.pdbx_description
1 polymer ?
#
loop_
_entity_poly.entity_id
_entity_poly.type
_entity_poly.pdbx_seq_one_letter_code
_entity_poly.pdbx_strand_id
1 'polypeptide(L)'
;MPEYTNDLFYKCPNATLYVPDASVDAYKAATAFAVVKQILPLSQYSAVKDVTAAETSAEVTAIYGIDGSVRTALQPGINIVRYSDGTARKVMHRN
;
A
#
# COMPACT_ATOMS: atom_id res chain seq x y z
N MET A 1 18.05 -14.56 14.34
CA MET A 1 18.17 -13.67 13.16
C MET A 1 18.19 -14.57 11.95
N PRO A 2 17.36 -14.39 10.90
CA PRO A 2 17.50 -15.21 9.71
C PRO A 2 18.86 -14.89 9.09
N GLU A 3 19.70 -15.90 8.92
CA GLU A 3 21.02 -15.72 8.34
C GLU A 3 20.86 -15.35 6.86
N TYR A 4 21.41 -14.20 6.46
CA TYR A 4 21.58 -13.83 5.04
C TYR A 4 22.65 -14.73 4.43
N THR A 5 22.35 -16.01 4.24
CA THR A 5 23.20 -16.87 3.43
C THR A 5 22.68 -16.80 1.99
N ASN A 6 23.59 -16.52 1.05
CA ASN A 6 23.30 -16.55 -0.39
C ASN A 6 22.79 -17.90 -0.89
N ASP A 7 22.68 -18.90 0.01
CA ASP A 7 22.20 -20.26 -0.22
C ASP A 7 20.82 -20.28 -0.89
N LEU A 8 19.95 -19.30 -0.63
CA LEU A 8 18.66 -19.18 -1.31
C LEU A 8 18.83 -19.10 -2.84
N PHE A 9 19.77 -18.29 -3.31
CA PHE A 9 20.00 -18.10 -4.75
C PHE A 9 20.74 -19.29 -5.38
N TYR A 10 21.59 -19.99 -4.60
CA TYR A 10 22.21 -21.24 -5.05
C TYR A 10 21.21 -22.38 -5.18
N LYS A 11 20.22 -22.45 -4.28
CA LYS A 11 19.15 -23.46 -4.32
C LYS A 11 18.10 -23.19 -5.39
N CYS A 12 18.00 -21.95 -5.86
CA CYS A 12 17.02 -21.53 -6.87
C CYS A 12 17.70 -20.86 -8.08
N PRO A 13 18.46 -21.59 -8.90
CA PRO A 13 19.30 -21.03 -9.96
C PRO A 13 18.52 -20.42 -11.15
N ASN A 14 17.20 -20.58 -11.17
CA ASN A 14 16.29 -20.07 -12.20
C ASN A 14 15.26 -19.08 -11.63
N ALA A 15 15.43 -18.61 -10.39
CA ALA A 15 14.54 -17.62 -9.80
C ALA A 15 14.77 -16.23 -10.43
N THR A 16 13.68 -15.49 -10.59
CA THR A 16 13.71 -14.07 -10.96
C THR A 16 13.61 -13.22 -9.71
N LEU A 17 14.56 -12.31 -9.51
CA LEU A 17 14.54 -11.35 -8.41
C LEU A 17 13.91 -10.04 -8.88
N TYR A 18 12.77 -9.69 -8.31
CA TYR A 18 12.11 -8.40 -8.54
C TYR A 18 12.53 -7.40 -7.45
N VAL A 19 12.98 -6.21 -7.85
CA VAL A 19 13.50 -5.16 -6.95
C VAL A 19 12.90 -3.79 -7.28
N PRO A 20 12.92 -2.80 -6.37
CA PRO A 20 12.44 -1.46 -6.71
C PRO A 20 13.09 -0.92 -7.98
N ASP A 21 12.31 -0.28 -8.84
CA ASP A 21 12.73 0.18 -10.17
C ASP A 21 14.03 1.01 -10.13
N ALA A 22 14.11 1.95 -9.18
CA ALA A 22 15.28 2.80 -9.00
C ALA A 22 16.54 2.06 -8.48
N SER A 23 16.41 0.82 -8.02
CA SER A 23 17.48 0.04 -7.40
C SER A 23 18.04 -1.06 -8.29
N VAL A 24 17.51 -1.28 -9.50
CA VAL A 24 17.91 -2.39 -10.38
C VAL A 24 19.43 -2.41 -10.62
N ASP A 25 20.03 -1.26 -10.93
CA ASP A 25 21.46 -1.18 -11.22
C ASP A 25 22.33 -1.41 -9.98
N ALA A 26 21.88 -0.94 -8.81
CA ALA A 26 22.56 -1.17 -7.54
C ALA A 26 22.60 -2.67 -7.19
N TYR A 27 21.50 -3.40 -7.42
CA TYR A 27 21.45 -4.85 -7.19
C TYR A 27 22.30 -5.61 -8.21
N LYS A 28 22.35 -5.19 -9.48
CA LYS A 28 23.23 -5.78 -10.50
C LYS A 28 24.72 -5.56 -10.18
N ALA A 29 25.08 -4.43 -9.58
CA ALA A 29 26.46 -4.10 -9.23
C ALA A 29 26.95 -4.79 -7.95
N ALA A 30 26.05 -5.23 -7.08
CA ALA A 30 26.40 -5.82 -5.80
C ALA A 30 26.84 -7.30 -5.94
N THR A 31 28.06 -7.61 -5.47
CA THR A 31 28.66 -8.95 -5.57
C THR A 31 27.81 -10.06 -4.95
N ALA A 32 27.03 -9.74 -3.91
CA ALA A 32 26.13 -10.71 -3.26
C ALA A 32 25.04 -11.26 -4.21
N PHE A 33 24.65 -10.50 -5.23
CA PHE A 33 23.60 -10.88 -6.19
C PHE A 33 24.16 -11.37 -7.53
N ALA A 34 25.48 -11.51 -7.68
CA ALA A 34 26.11 -11.96 -8.92
C ALA A 34 25.63 -13.36 -9.37
N VAL A 35 25.14 -14.17 -8.43
CA VAL A 35 24.57 -15.50 -8.69
C VAL A 35 23.16 -15.46 -9.29
N VAL A 36 22.47 -14.31 -9.23
CA VAL A 36 21.11 -14.13 -9.70
C VAL A 36 21.13 -13.82 -11.21
N LYS A 37 20.63 -14.74 -12.02
CA LYS A 37 20.66 -14.60 -13.49
C LYS A 37 19.71 -13.52 -14.01
N GLN A 38 18.61 -13.27 -13.31
CA GLN A 38 17.57 -12.37 -13.75
C GLN A 38 17.12 -11.46 -12.62
N ILE A 39 17.45 -10.17 -12.75
CA ILE A 39 17.01 -9.10 -11.85
C ILE A 39 16.16 -8.14 -12.68
N LEU A 40 14.87 -8.03 -12.32
CA LEU A 40 13.89 -7.20 -13.02
C LEU A 40 13.32 -6.12 -12.08
N PRO A 41 12.86 -4.99 -12.62
CA PRO A 41 12.13 -4.00 -11.84
C PRO A 41 10.79 -4.58 -11.37
N LEU A 42 10.38 -4.22 -10.16
CA LEU A 42 9.16 -4.67 -9.52
C LEU A 42 7.92 -4.26 -10.32
N SER A 43 7.96 -3.15 -11.04
CA SER A 43 6.90 -2.72 -11.96
C SER A 43 6.55 -3.74 -13.05
N GLN A 44 7.47 -4.65 -13.41
CA GLN A 44 7.19 -5.74 -14.35
C GLN A 44 6.47 -6.93 -13.69
N TYR A 45 6.42 -6.98 -12.36
CA TYR A 45 5.72 -8.03 -11.64
C TYR A 45 4.22 -7.74 -11.58
N SER A 46 3.49 -8.24 -12.58
CA SER A 46 2.05 -7.99 -12.76
C SER A 46 1.14 -8.54 -11.65
N ALA A 47 1.65 -9.41 -10.78
CA ALA A 47 0.88 -10.01 -9.68
C ALA A 47 0.82 -9.15 -8.41
N VAL A 48 1.75 -8.19 -8.25
CA VAL A 48 1.67 -7.16 -7.20
C VAL A 48 1.23 -5.88 -7.89
N LYS A 49 -0.10 -5.69 -7.98
CA LYS A 49 -0.60 -4.34 -8.21
C LYS A 49 -0.11 -3.50 -7.04
N ASP A 50 0.65 -2.47 -7.36
CA ASP A 50 0.91 -1.39 -6.42
C ASP A 50 -0.44 -0.98 -5.82
N VAL A 51 -0.53 -0.91 -4.48
CA VAL A 51 -1.68 -0.26 -3.86
C VAL A 51 -1.41 1.21 -4.10
N THR A 52 -1.78 1.68 -5.29
CA THR A 52 -2.20 3.06 -5.39
C THR A 52 -3.33 3.14 -4.38
N ALA A 53 -3.07 3.81 -3.25
CA ALA A 53 -4.11 4.55 -2.59
C ALA A 53 -4.58 5.57 -3.63
N ALA A 54 -5.32 5.10 -4.64
CA ALA A 54 -6.33 5.91 -5.25
C ALA A 54 -7.16 6.28 -4.04
N GLU A 55 -6.95 7.50 -3.55
CA GLU A 55 -8.00 8.26 -2.91
C GLU A 55 -9.13 8.29 -3.94
N THR A 56 -9.86 7.17 -4.01
CA THR A 56 -11.24 7.21 -4.43
C THR A 56 -11.80 8.20 -3.44
N SER A 57 -12.00 9.44 -3.89
CA SER A 57 -12.64 10.49 -3.12
C SER A 57 -14.01 9.94 -2.79
N ALA A 58 -14.09 9.22 -1.68
CA ALA A 58 -15.30 8.58 -1.26
C ALA A 58 -16.22 9.72 -0.86
N GLU A 59 -17.36 9.80 -1.52
CA GLU A 59 -18.34 10.85 -1.30
C GLU A 59 -19.05 10.59 0.05
N VAL A 60 -19.40 11.67 0.76
CA VAL A 60 -20.17 11.56 1.99
C VAL A 60 -21.59 11.12 1.63
N THR A 61 -22.02 9.97 2.14
CA THR A 61 -23.36 9.42 1.91
C THR A 61 -24.33 9.73 3.05
N ALA A 62 -23.83 9.90 4.27
CA ALA A 62 -24.63 10.31 5.42
C ALA A 62 -23.75 10.88 6.55
N ILE A 63 -24.33 11.77 7.36
CA ILE A 63 -23.74 12.32 8.58
C ILE A 63 -24.66 11.97 9.74
N TYR A 64 -24.09 11.44 10.82
CA TYR A 64 -24.81 11.13 12.05
C TYR A 64 -24.23 11.90 13.24
N GLY A 65 -25.09 12.30 14.17
CA GLY A 65 -24.66 12.74 15.49
C GLY A 65 -24.21 11.57 16.36
N ILE A 66 -23.63 11.87 17.53
CA ILE A 66 -23.25 10.86 18.53
C ILE A 66 -24.47 10.12 19.12
N ASP A 67 -25.65 10.70 18.96
CA ASP A 67 -26.95 10.12 19.30
C ASP A 67 -27.47 9.13 18.24
N GLY A 68 -26.75 8.98 17.12
CA GLY A 68 -27.15 8.12 16.00
C GLY A 68 -28.17 8.74 15.05
N SER A 69 -28.62 9.98 15.28
CA SER A 69 -29.57 10.69 14.42
C SER A 69 -28.87 11.27 13.17
N VAL A 70 -29.54 11.21 12.01
CA VAL A 70 -29.04 11.77 10.74
C VAL A 70 -28.98 13.31 10.79
N ARG A 71 -27.96 13.91 10.18
CA ARG A 71 -27.74 15.36 10.03
C ARG A 71 -27.61 15.73 8.55
N THR A 72 -28.05 16.93 8.19
CA THR A 72 -27.94 17.46 6.81
C THR A 72 -26.58 18.10 6.54
N ALA A 73 -25.83 18.46 7.59
CA ALA A 73 -24.49 19.03 7.53
C ALA A 73 -23.70 18.69 8.80
N LEU A 74 -22.37 18.85 8.75
CA LEU A 74 -21.52 18.72 9.93
C LEU A 74 -21.95 19.70 11.02
N GLN A 75 -22.08 19.21 12.24
CA GLN A 75 -22.34 20.03 13.42
C GLN A 75 -21.05 20.27 14.20
N PRO A 76 -20.91 21.37 14.95
CA PRO A 76 -19.78 21.57 15.86
C PRO A 76 -19.56 20.33 16.77
N GLY A 77 -18.32 19.87 16.86
CA GLY A 77 -17.95 18.68 17.64
C GLY A 77 -17.77 17.41 16.80
N ILE A 78 -17.99 16.24 17.42
CA ILE A 78 -17.79 14.93 16.77
C ILE A 78 -19.03 14.55 15.97
N ASN A 79 -18.80 14.18 14.71
CA ASN A 79 -19.79 13.61 13.80
C ASN A 79 -19.32 12.22 13.37
N ILE A 80 -20.25 11.32 13.04
CA ILE A 80 -19.96 10.04 12.41
C ILE A 80 -20.35 10.17 10.93
N VAL A 81 -19.36 10.09 10.03
CA VAL A 81 -19.56 10.31 8.58
C VAL A 81 -19.44 8.98 7.86
N ARG A 82 -20.46 8.60 7.09
CA ARG A 82 -20.42 7.44 6.18
C ARG A 82 -20.02 7.87 4.78
N TYR A 83 -19.26 7.01 4.13
CA TYR A 83 -18.70 7.23 2.80
C TYR A 83 -19.23 6.20 1.80
N SER A 84 -19.16 6.53 0.50
CA SER A 84 -19.60 5.66 -0.60
C SER A 84 -18.77 4.39 -0.73
N ASP A 85 -17.55 4.36 -0.18
CA ASP A 85 -16.68 3.19 -0.11
C ASP A 85 -17.08 2.19 1.01
N GLY A 86 -18.16 2.47 1.73
CA GLY A 86 -18.67 1.64 2.83
C GLY A 86 -18.02 1.93 4.18
N THR A 87 -16.97 2.77 4.23
CA THR A 87 -16.32 3.14 5.48
C THR A 87 -17.13 4.17 6.29
N ALA A 88 -16.85 4.24 7.58
CA ALA A 88 -17.36 5.28 8.47
C ALA A 88 -16.20 5.87 9.29
N ARG A 89 -16.17 7.19 9.44
CA ARG A 89 -15.11 7.91 10.18
C ARG A 89 -15.71 8.84 11.23
N LYS A 90 -15.01 9.00 12.35
CA LYS A 90 -15.32 10.04 13.34
C LYS A 90 -14.63 11.33 12.90
N VAL A 91 -15.40 12.37 12.61
CA VAL A 91 -14.92 13.65 12.10
C VAL A 91 -15.20 14.73 13.14
N MET A 92 -14.14 15.42 13.59
CA MET A 92 -14.27 16.59 14.43
C MET A 92 -14.44 17.83 13.56
N HIS A 93 -15.56 18.53 13.70
CA HIS A 93 -15.82 19.80 13.04
C HIS A 93 -15.71 20.95 14.04
N ARG A 94 -14.88 21.95 13.73
CA ARG A 94 -14.77 23.19 14.49
C ARG A 94 -15.35 24.29 13.60
N ASN A 95 -16.26 25.10 14.14
CA ASN A 95 -16.73 26.32 13.48
C ASN A 95 -15.58 27.31 13.32
#